data_AF-A0AAN6T7C8-F1
#
_entry.id   AF-A0AAN6T7C8-F1
#
_cell.length_a   1.000
_cell.length_b   1.000
_cell.length_c   1.000
_cell.angle_alpha   90.00
_cell.angle_beta   90.00
_cell.angle_gamma   90.00
#
_symmetry.space_group_name_H-M   'P 1'
#
loop_
_entity.id
_entity.type
_entity.pdbx_description
1 polymer ?
#
loop_
_entity_poly.entity_id
_entity_poly.type
_entity_poly.pdbx_seq_one_letter_code
_entity_poly.pdbx_strand_id
1 'polypeptide(L)'
;MASMSLMDWPGEVQLSVLKHLSCHDLGSLSLVSRGFRRLAEPCLYAGIVLTWSRDQAPPLALLLRSLLERRELASHVRRLELLGTGFAANVDLGAIEPPPLPVSALPAALAAAHIRATGVSEADQWI
;
A
#
# COMPACT_ATOMS: atom_id res chain seq x y z
N MET A 1 9.13 28.23 -29.17
CA MET A 1 8.80 26.80 -29.27
C MET A 1 7.80 26.49 -28.17
N ALA A 2 6.67 25.86 -28.49
CA ALA A 2 5.67 25.53 -27.46
C ALA A 2 6.27 24.53 -26.47
N SER A 3 6.18 24.82 -25.17
CA SER A 3 6.57 23.87 -24.13
C SER A 3 5.57 22.72 -24.12
N MET A 4 6.01 21.51 -24.48
CA MET A 4 5.19 20.32 -24.28
C MET A 4 5.06 20.04 -22.79
N SER A 5 3.85 19.75 -22.34
CA SER A 5 3.62 19.25 -21.00
C SER A 5 4.08 17.80 -20.92
N LEU A 6 4.51 17.36 -19.73
CA LEU A 6 4.77 15.93 -19.46
C LEU A 6 3.53 15.08 -19.82
N MET A 7 2.33 15.65 -19.66
CA MET A 7 1.06 14.97 -19.97
C MET A 7 0.82 14.74 -21.46
N ASP A 8 1.54 15.44 -22.33
CA ASP A 8 1.42 15.29 -23.78
C ASP A 8 2.32 14.15 -24.30
N TRP A 9 3.18 13.58 -23.45
CA TRP A 9 4.10 12.52 -23.81
C TRP A 9 3.43 11.13 -23.83
N PRO A 10 4.01 10.13 -24.52
CA PRO A 10 3.56 8.74 -24.41
C PRO A 10 3.59 8.24 -22.97
N GLY A 11 2.61 7.41 -22.60
CA GLY A 11 2.44 6.92 -21.23
C GLY A 11 3.65 6.15 -20.69
N GLU A 12 4.38 5.46 -21.56
CA GLU A 12 5.60 4.73 -21.21
C GLU A 12 6.71 5.70 -20.74
N VAL A 13 6.82 6.85 -21.41
CA VAL A 13 7.81 7.89 -21.06
C VAL A 13 7.41 8.56 -19.74
N GLN A 14 6.13 8.88 -19.58
CA GLN A 14 5.59 9.42 -18.33
C GLN A 14 5.89 8.49 -17.15
N LEU A 15 5.54 7.21 -17.28
CA LEU A 15 5.78 6.20 -16.25
C LEU A 15 7.28 6.01 -15.98
N SER A 16 8.14 6.07 -17.00
CA SER A 16 9.58 6.01 -16.83
C SER A 16 10.10 7.15 -15.96
N VAL A 17 9.64 8.38 -16.19
CA VAL A 17 10.00 9.54 -15.36
C VAL A 17 9.52 9.34 -13.92
N LEU A 18 8.25 8.95 -13.74
CA LEU A 18 7.65 8.79 -12.41
C LEU A 18 8.33 7.69 -11.57
N LYS A 19 8.85 6.63 -12.19
CA LYS A 19 9.60 5.58 -11.48
C LYS A 19 10.87 6.07 -10.78
N HIS A 20 11.39 7.23 -11.17
CA HIS A 20 12.58 7.83 -10.54
C HIS A 20 12.24 8.79 -9.40
N LEU A 21 10.96 9.08 -9.19
CA LEU A 21 10.50 9.98 -8.13
C LEU A 21 10.40 9.26 -6.78
N SER A 22 10.63 9.99 -5.70
CA SER A 22 10.41 9.48 -4.35
C SER A 22 8.91 9.26 -4.08
N CYS A 23 8.56 8.42 -3.10
CA CYS A 23 7.15 8.28 -2.69
C CYS A 23 6.51 9.61 -2.27
N HIS A 24 7.29 10.51 -1.67
CA HIS A 24 6.84 11.85 -1.29
C HIS A 24 6.46 12.69 -2.52
N ASP A 25 7.31 12.67 -3.55
CA ASP A 25 7.09 13.45 -4.76
C ASP A 25 5.96 12.87 -5.60
N LEU A 26 5.86 11.54 -5.68
CA LEU A 26 4.72 10.86 -6.29
C LEU A 26 3.41 11.19 -5.56
N GLY A 27 3.43 11.23 -4.24
CA GLY A 27 2.30 11.63 -3.40
C GLY A 27 1.86 13.05 -3.72
N SER A 28 2.81 13.99 -3.75
CA SER A 28 2.58 15.39 -4.10
C SER A 28 2.01 15.53 -5.52
N LEU A 29 2.61 14.81 -6.49
CA LEU A 29 2.18 14.82 -7.89
C LEU A 29 0.74 14.31 -8.05
N SER A 30 0.36 13.28 -7.28
CA SER A 30 -1.01 12.72 -7.29
C SER A 30 -2.09 13.72 -6.87
N LEU A 31 -1.73 14.79 -6.16
CA LEU A 31 -2.65 15.84 -5.71
C LEU A 31 -2.82 16.97 -6.74
N VAL A 32 -1.91 17.09 -7.71
CA VAL A 32 -1.90 18.21 -8.68
C VAL A 32 -3.08 18.12 -9.66
N SER A 33 -3.35 16.93 -10.21
CA SER A 33 -4.45 16.74 -11.16
C SER A 33 -4.94 15.29 -11.21
N ARG A 34 -6.15 15.08 -11.72
CA ARG A 34 -6.70 13.72 -11.95
C ARG A 34 -5.85 12.89 -12.90
N GLY A 35 -5.22 13.52 -13.90
CA GLY A 35 -4.31 12.83 -14.81
C GLY A 35 -3.05 12.37 -14.07
N PHE A 36 -2.47 13.23 -13.24
CA PHE A 36 -1.25 12.90 -12.50
C PHE A 36 -1.51 11.85 -11.44
N ARG A 37 -2.69 11.90 -10.80
CA ARG A 37 -3.14 10.85 -9.89
C ARG A 37 -3.16 9.48 -10.55
N ARG A 38 -3.74 9.37 -11.75
CA ARG A 38 -3.81 8.10 -12.50
C ARG A 38 -2.43 7.56 -12.90
N LEU A 39 -1.46 8.44 -13.12
CA LEU A 39 -0.08 8.04 -13.43
C LEU A 39 0.73 7.69 -12.18
N ALA A 40 0.51 8.41 -11.08
CA ALA A 40 1.25 8.25 -9.82
C ALA A 40 0.77 7.07 -8.98
N GLU A 41 -0.54 6.78 -8.95
CA GLU A 41 -1.11 5.68 -8.17
C GLU A 41 -0.46 4.32 -8.49
N PRO A 42 -0.25 3.92 -9.76
CA PRO A 42 0.47 2.69 -10.08
C PRO A 42 1.89 2.64 -9.49
N CYS A 43 2.61 3.76 -9.47
CA CYS A 43 3.96 3.84 -8.90
C CYS A 43 3.93 3.81 -7.37
N LEU A 44 3.00 4.54 -6.74
CA LEU A 44 2.83 4.59 -5.28
C LEU A 44 2.45 3.24 -4.68
N TYR A 45 1.57 2.50 -5.36
CA TYR A 45 1.06 1.22 -4.86
C TYR A 45 1.88 0.03 -5.33
N ALA A 46 2.84 0.19 -6.26
CA ALA A 46 3.69 -0.91 -6.74
C ALA A 46 4.47 -1.61 -5.61
N GLY A 47 5.01 -0.84 -4.67
CA GLY A 47 5.79 -1.35 -3.56
C GLY A 47 5.39 -0.69 -2.25
N ILE A 48 4.72 -1.44 -1.38
CA ILE A 48 4.24 -0.97 -0.09
C ILE A 48 5.12 -1.57 0.99
N VAL A 49 5.75 -0.70 1.79
CA VAL A 49 6.55 -1.08 2.94
C VAL A 49 5.91 -0.46 4.17
N LEU A 50 5.52 -1.31 5.12
CA LEU A 50 5.01 -0.91 6.42
C LEU A 50 6.05 -1.25 7.48
N THR A 51 6.23 -0.35 8.44
CA THR A 51 7.13 -0.56 9.57
C THR A 51 6.31 -0.76 10.83
N TRP A 52 6.59 -1.84 11.55
CA TRP A 52 6.12 -2.06 12.91
C TRP A 52 7.29 -1.80 13.84
N SER A 53 7.17 -0.78 14.69
CA SER A 53 8.17 -0.49 15.72
C SER A 53 7.58 -0.71 17.11
N ARG A 54 8.41 -0.58 18.15
CA ARG A 54 7.94 -0.66 19.54
C ARG A 54 6.92 0.43 19.87
N ASP A 55 7.10 1.62 19.31
CA ASP A 55 6.31 2.80 19.64
C ASP A 55 5.12 3.00 18.70
N GLN A 56 5.12 2.31 17.56
CA GLN A 56 4.14 2.57 16.51
C GLN A 56 3.71 1.28 15.79
N ALA A 57 2.40 1.02 15.86
CA ALA A 57 1.76 0.04 15.02
C ALA A 57 1.64 0.57 13.57
N PRO A 58 1.84 -0.28 12.56
CA PRO A 58 1.68 0.12 11.17
C PRO A 58 0.21 0.46 10.89
N PRO A 59 -0.08 1.36 9.92
CA PRO A 59 -1.45 1.72 9.52
C PRO A 59 -2.13 0.62 8.66
N LEU A 60 -2.03 -0.65 9.08
CA LEU A 60 -2.48 -1.81 8.32
C LEU A 60 -3.99 -1.75 8.02
N ALA A 61 -4.80 -1.32 8.99
CA ALA A 61 -6.25 -1.21 8.82
C ALA A 61 -6.63 -0.22 7.71
N LEU A 62 -5.92 0.93 7.64
CA LEU A 62 -6.14 1.94 6.61
C LEU A 62 -5.70 1.43 5.23
N LEU A 63 -4.57 0.73 5.17
CA LEU A 63 -4.09 0.13 3.93
C LEU A 63 -5.09 -0.90 3.41
N LEU A 64 -5.47 -1.87 4.24
CA LEU A 64 -6.40 -2.93 3.86
C LEU A 64 -7.73 -2.35 3.43
N ARG A 65 -8.26 -1.36 4.15
CA ARG A 65 -9.49 -0.67 3.74
C ARG A 65 -9.35 -0.03 2.36
N SER A 66 -8.26 0.70 2.14
CA SER A 66 -7.99 1.36 0.85
C SER A 66 -7.91 0.36 -0.32
N LEU A 67 -7.23 -0.78 -0.11
CA LEU A 67 -7.07 -1.80 -1.14
C LEU A 67 -8.37 -2.57 -1.44
N LEU A 68 -9.18 -2.83 -0.41
CA LEU A 68 -10.44 -3.56 -0.57
C LEU A 68 -11.53 -2.66 -1.17
N GLU A 69 -11.63 -1.41 -0.74
CA GLU A 69 -12.61 -0.45 -1.28
C GLU A 69 -12.28 -0.01 -2.72
N ARG A 70 -10.99 0.10 -3.06
CA ARG A 70 -10.52 0.49 -4.40
C ARG A 70 -9.69 -0.61 -5.02
N ARG A 71 -10.35 -1.66 -5.53
CA ARG A 71 -9.68 -2.84 -6.14
C ARG A 71 -8.69 -2.50 -7.26
N GLU A 72 -8.90 -1.39 -7.96
CA GLU A 72 -7.94 -0.89 -8.96
C GLU A 72 -6.55 -0.64 -8.35
N LEU A 73 -6.47 -0.10 -7.13
CA LEU A 73 -5.21 0.10 -6.42
C LEU A 73 -4.55 -1.23 -6.05
N ALA A 74 -5.34 -2.21 -5.60
CA ALA A 74 -4.85 -3.54 -5.28
C ALA A 74 -4.21 -4.22 -6.50
N SER A 75 -4.72 -3.95 -7.71
CA SER A 75 -4.14 -4.50 -8.95
C SER A 75 -2.73 -3.98 -9.26
N HIS A 76 -2.35 -2.83 -8.70
CA HIS A 76 -1.02 -2.24 -8.86
C HIS A 76 0.00 -2.79 -7.87
N VAL A 77 -0.43 -3.43 -6.77
CA VAL A 77 0.49 -3.98 -5.77
C VAL A 77 1.33 -5.10 -6.38
N ARG A 78 2.66 -4.97 -6.26
CA ARG A 78 3.64 -5.98 -6.68
C ARG A 78 4.49 -6.48 -5.52
N ARG A 79 4.68 -5.64 -4.50
CA ARG A 79 5.46 -5.95 -3.30
C ARG A 79 4.76 -5.37 -2.09
N LEU A 80 4.57 -6.19 -1.07
CA LEU A 80 4.03 -5.80 0.24
C LEU A 80 4.96 -6.35 1.31
N GLU A 81 5.57 -5.47 2.09
CA GLU A 81 6.50 -5.83 3.16
C GLU A 81 6.03 -5.25 4.48
N LEU A 82 6.13 -6.07 5.53
CA LEU A 82 5.93 -5.65 6.91
C LEU A 82 7.24 -5.86 7.66
N LEU A 83 7.93 -4.76 7.95
CA LEU A 83 9.25 -4.75 8.57
C LEU A 83 9.12 -4.50 10.07
N GLY A 84 9.55 -5.47 10.88
CA GLY A 84 9.69 -5.29 12.33
C GLY A 84 10.99 -4.56 12.65
N THR A 85 10.91 -3.47 13.42
CA THR A 85 12.07 -2.67 13.85
C THR A 85 12.11 -2.57 15.37
N GLY A 86 13.31 -2.75 15.94
CA GLY A 86 13.49 -2.70 17.39
C GLY A 86 13.07 -3.97 18.13
N PHE A 87 12.60 -5.04 17.48
CA PHE A 87 12.25 -6.29 18.19
C PHE A 87 13.44 -7.22 18.45
N ALA A 88 14.68 -6.77 18.18
CA ALA A 88 15.86 -7.56 18.45
C ALA A 88 16.00 -7.84 19.95
N ALA A 89 16.13 -9.13 20.30
CA ALA A 89 16.32 -9.61 21.65
C ALA A 89 17.67 -9.13 22.19
N ASN A 90 17.64 -8.11 23.04
CA ASN A 90 18.65 -8.07 24.09
C ASN A 90 18.25 -9.18 25.06
N VAL A 91 19.13 -10.19 25.14
CA VAL A 91 18.94 -11.53 25.73
C VAL A 91 18.43 -11.52 27.19
N ASP A 92 18.44 -10.36 27.86
CA ASP A 92 18.14 -10.23 29.30
C ASP A 92 16.83 -9.51 29.64
N LEU A 93 16.11 -8.95 28.66
CA LEU A 93 14.82 -8.30 28.88
C LEU A 93 13.76 -9.09 28.11
N GLY A 94 12.79 -9.65 28.84
CA GLY A 94 11.76 -10.55 28.32
C GLY A 94 11.15 -10.09 26.99
N ALA A 95 10.64 -11.06 26.22
CA ALA A 95 10.08 -10.87 24.87
C ALA A 95 9.31 -9.55 24.76
N ILE A 96 9.87 -8.60 24.00
CA ILE A 96 9.27 -7.27 23.82
C ILE A 96 8.11 -7.45 22.85
N GLU A 97 6.90 -7.44 23.40
CA GLU A 97 5.67 -7.60 22.61
C GLU A 97 5.46 -6.37 21.71
N PRO A 98 5.13 -6.57 20.42
CA PRO A 98 4.78 -5.47 19.54
C PRO A 98 3.53 -4.73 20.01
N PRO A 99 3.41 -3.41 19.75
CA PRO A 99 2.20 -2.68 20.11
C PRO A 99 0.99 -3.30 19.42
N PRO A 100 -0.14 -3.43 20.13
CA PRO A 100 -1.29 -4.19 19.65
C PRO A 100 -1.86 -3.57 18.37
N LEU A 101 -2.18 -4.45 17.42
CA LEU A 101 -2.91 -4.06 16.21
C LEU A 101 -4.39 -3.91 16.57
N PRO A 102 -5.09 -2.81 16.20
CA PRO A 102 -6.53 -2.71 16.41
C PRO A 102 -7.27 -3.62 15.42
N VAL A 103 -7.38 -4.91 15.75
CA VAL A 103 -8.02 -5.94 14.90
C VAL A 103 -9.47 -5.59 14.60
N SER A 104 -10.17 -4.95 15.53
CA SER A 104 -11.55 -4.47 15.34
C SER A 104 -11.68 -3.38 14.26
N ALA A 105 -10.60 -2.67 13.93
CA ALA A 105 -10.59 -1.67 12.86
C ALA A 105 -10.38 -2.29 11.47
N LEU A 106 -10.02 -3.58 11.42
CA LEU A 106 -9.81 -4.29 10.16
C LEU A 106 -11.15 -4.52 9.45
N PRO A 107 -11.21 -4.30 8.13
CA PRO A 107 -12.41 -4.50 7.32
C PRO A 107 -12.65 -6.00 7.03
N ALA A 108 -12.75 -6.84 8.07
CA ALA A 108 -12.82 -8.29 7.96
C ALA A 108 -14.04 -8.78 7.16
N ALA A 109 -15.22 -8.18 7.36
CA ALA A 109 -16.43 -8.52 6.61
C ALA A 109 -16.28 -8.22 5.10
N LEU A 110 -15.61 -7.11 4.76
CA LEU A 110 -15.34 -6.74 3.37
C LEU A 110 -14.33 -7.72 2.75
N ALA A 111 -13.26 -8.05 3.47
CA ALA A 111 -12.27 -9.03 3.04
C ALA A 111 -12.91 -10.41 2.78
N ALA A 112 -13.75 -10.88 3.70
CA ALA A 112 -14.48 -12.13 3.57
C ALA A 112 -15.40 -12.16 2.33
N ALA A 113 -16.13 -11.06 2.08
CA ALA A 113 -16.96 -10.93 0.88
C ALA A 113 -16.11 -11.02 -0.40
N HIS A 114 -14.93 -10.39 -0.42
CA HIS A 114 -14.01 -10.47 -1.55
C HIS A 114 -13.41 -11.87 -1.74
N ILE A 115 -13.02 -12.55 -0.66
CA ILE A 115 -12.50 -13.93 -0.72
C ILE A 115 -13.56 -14.86 -1.30
N ARG A 116 -14.81 -14.80 -0.82
CA ARG A 116 -15.91 -15.60 -1.39
C ARG A 116 -16.16 -15.30 -2.87
N ALA A 117 -16.09 -14.03 -3.26
CA ALA A 117 -16.27 -13.62 -4.66
C ALA A 117 -15.17 -14.14 -5.59
N THR A 118 -14.01 -14.57 -5.08
CA THR A 118 -12.95 -15.18 -5.91
C THR A 118 -13.29 -16.60 -6.37
N GLY A 119 -14.23 -17.29 -5.72
CA GLY A 119 -14.59 -18.67 -6.04
C GLY A 119 -13.50 -19.70 -5.72
N VAL A 120 -12.46 -19.32 -4.96
CA VAL A 120 -11.40 -20.22 -4.53
C VAL A 120 -11.98 -21.32 -3.62
N SER A 121 -11.63 -22.57 -3.89
CA SER A 121 -11.97 -23.72 -3.03
C SER A 121 -11.45 -23.48 -1.62
N GLU A 122 -12.22 -23.88 -0.59
CA GLU A 122 -11.86 -23.68 0.82
C GLU A 122 -11.85 -22.22 1.29
N ALA A 123 -12.50 -21.28 0.57
CA ALA A 123 -12.63 -19.88 0.98
C ALA A 123 -13.10 -19.70 2.43
N ASP A 124 -14.01 -20.57 2.92
CA ASP A 124 -14.53 -20.51 4.28
C ASP A 124 -13.51 -20.95 5.37
N GLN A 125 -12.37 -21.55 5.01
CA GLN A 125 -11.28 -21.80 5.97
C GLN A 125 -10.48 -20.52 6.32
N TRP A 126 -10.69 -19.44 5.56
CA TRP A 126 -9.95 -18.18 5.69
C TRP A 126 -10.80 -17.06 6.31
N ILE A 127 -12.06 -17.34 6.67
CA ILE A 127 -13.08 -16.35 7.08
C ILE A 127 -13.49 -16.57 8.53
#